data_AF-A0A6G1BH89-F1
#
_entry.id   AF-A0A6G1BH89-F1
#
_cell.length_a   1.000
_cell.length_b   1.000
_cell.length_c   1.000
_cell.angle_alpha   90.00
_cell.angle_beta   90.00
_cell.angle_gamma   90.00
#
_symmetry.space_group_name_H-M   'P 1'
#
loop_
_entity.id
_entity.type
_entity.pdbx_description
1 polymer ?
#
loop_
_entity_poly.entity_id
_entity_poly.type
_entity_poly.pdbx_seq_one_letter_code
_entity_poly.pdbx_strand_id
1 'polypeptide(L)'
;MEETVVRPSVFVVDGQTDIPFTRLGHSRRRRPPCTAAQLGLGLVLLLLAAGLAVQGWFLLRLHWRLGEMVTPLLDGEAESWKQLTEGEGTHTDQTPLSPSPGANSSLTGSGGPLLWETKLGLAFLRGLSYRDGSLVIAQAGYYYIYSKVQLGGVGCPQGLTGGLPITHGLYKRTPRYPEELELLVSRRSPCGRATGSRVWWDSSFLGGVVHLDAGEEVVVRVPDERLVRLRDGTRSYFGAFMV
;
A
#
# COMPACT_ATOMS: atom_id res chain seq x y z
N MET A 1 88.53 42.04 83.49
CA MET A 1 89.68 41.70 82.64
C MET A 1 89.24 40.49 81.83
N GLU A 2 88.55 40.73 80.70
CA GLU A 2 89.17 40.87 79.36
C GLU A 2 89.95 39.61 79.00
N GLU A 3 89.30 38.69 78.29
CA GLU A 3 89.38 38.51 76.82
C GLU A 3 90.80 38.20 76.33
N THR A 4 90.96 37.06 75.66
CA THR A 4 91.46 37.05 74.27
C THR A 4 90.96 35.80 73.56
N VAL A 5 90.12 36.05 72.57
CA VAL A 5 89.66 35.13 71.52
C VAL A 5 90.82 34.88 70.54
N VAL A 6 90.98 33.62 70.11
CA VAL A 6 91.71 33.30 68.87
C VAL A 6 90.83 32.36 68.04
N ARG A 7 90.32 32.86 66.91
CA ARG A 7 89.68 32.07 65.86
C ARG A 7 90.58 32.15 64.62
N PRO A 8 90.95 31.03 63.99
CA PRO A 8 91.61 31.09 62.70
C PRO A 8 90.61 31.17 61.55
N SER A 9 91.10 31.77 60.48
CA SER A 9 90.42 32.32 59.33
C SER A 9 90.26 31.33 58.16
N VAL A 10 89.25 31.67 57.37
CA VAL A 10 88.80 31.16 56.06
C VAL A 10 89.91 31.01 55.01
N PHE A 11 89.83 29.92 54.23
CA PHE A 11 90.18 29.93 52.80
C PHE A 11 89.00 29.39 51.99
N VAL A 12 88.55 30.20 51.03
CA VAL A 12 87.58 29.92 49.96
C VAL A 12 88.36 29.41 48.74
N VAL A 13 87.81 28.48 47.94
CA VAL A 13 87.72 28.56 46.46
C VAL A 13 86.70 27.50 45.98
N ASP A 14 85.70 27.96 45.21
CA ASP A 14 84.77 27.18 44.39
C ASP A 14 85.50 26.46 43.24
N GLY A 15 85.24 25.17 43.07
CA GLY A 15 85.70 24.34 41.95
C GLY A 15 84.51 23.68 41.25
N GLN A 16 84.03 24.34 40.21
CA GLN A 16 82.94 23.98 39.30
C GLN A 16 83.25 22.75 38.43
N THR A 17 82.33 21.77 38.35
CA THR A 17 82.05 20.80 37.25
C THR A 17 81.19 19.66 37.82
N ASP A 18 80.10 19.11 37.26
CA ASP A 18 79.33 19.31 36.05
C ASP A 18 77.94 18.70 36.34
N ILE A 19 76.88 19.50 36.34
CA ILE A 19 75.50 19.00 36.37
C ILE A 19 75.12 18.78 34.90
N PRO A 20 74.72 17.58 34.46
CA PRO A 20 74.24 17.42 33.10
C PRO A 20 72.88 18.12 32.97
N PHE A 21 72.90 19.28 32.31
CA PHE A 21 71.71 19.97 31.85
C PHE A 21 71.00 19.08 30.82
N THR A 22 69.88 18.48 31.22
CA THR A 22 68.91 17.92 30.28
C THR A 22 68.36 19.09 29.46
N ARG A 23 68.75 19.17 28.18
CA ARG A 23 68.17 20.11 27.23
C ARG A 23 66.64 19.95 27.26
N LEU A 24 65.94 21.00 27.66
CA LEU A 24 64.52 21.18 27.35
C LEU A 24 64.39 21.18 25.82
N GLY A 25 64.06 20.02 25.28
CA GLY A 25 63.71 19.87 23.87
C GLY A 25 62.57 20.83 23.57
N HIS A 26 62.82 21.76 22.64
CA HIS A 26 61.77 22.50 21.97
C HIS A 26 60.79 21.49 21.36
N SER A 27 59.65 21.30 22.02
CA SER A 27 58.50 20.71 21.37
C SER A 27 58.09 21.69 20.28
N ARG A 28 58.43 21.35 19.03
CA ARG A 28 57.77 21.94 17.87
C ARG A 28 56.27 21.71 18.09
N ARG A 29 55.58 22.76 18.52
CA ARG A 29 54.12 22.83 18.54
C ARG A 29 53.67 22.70 17.09
N ARG A 30 53.52 21.46 16.61
CA ARG A 30 52.90 21.17 15.32
C ARG A 30 51.47 21.68 15.42
N ARG A 31 51.20 22.81 14.77
CA ARG A 31 49.82 23.22 14.47
C ARG A 31 49.18 22.06 13.69
N PRO A 32 47.95 21.62 14.03
CA PRO A 32 47.27 20.61 13.23
C PRO A 32 47.09 21.13 11.80
N PRO A 33 47.03 20.26 10.77
CA PRO A 33 46.60 20.67 9.44
C PRO A 33 45.07 20.86 9.45
N CYS A 34 44.58 21.81 10.25
CA CYS A 34 43.16 22.15 10.33
C CYS A 34 42.61 22.50 8.94
N THR A 35 43.44 23.06 8.06
CA THR A 35 43.04 23.43 6.70
C THR A 35 42.67 22.22 5.83
N ALA A 36 43.43 21.13 5.88
CA ALA A 36 43.16 19.96 5.04
C ALA A 36 41.91 19.19 5.52
N ALA A 37 41.71 19.08 6.84
CA ALA A 37 40.51 18.49 7.42
C ALA A 37 39.26 19.35 7.17
N GLN A 38 39.39 20.68 7.26
CA GLN A 38 38.31 21.61 6.94
C GLN A 38 37.93 21.57 5.45
N LEU A 39 38.92 21.46 4.55
CA LEU A 39 38.68 21.29 3.12
C LEU A 39 38.00 19.94 2.81
N GLY A 40 38.43 18.86 3.47
CA GLY A 40 37.80 17.54 3.34
C GLY A 40 36.34 17.53 3.81
N LEU A 41 36.05 18.16 4.96
CA LEU A 41 34.67 18.31 5.45
C LEU A 41 33.81 19.14 4.49
N GLY A 42 34.37 20.23 3.94
CA GLY A 42 33.70 21.06 2.94
C GLY A 42 33.35 20.28 1.67
N LEU A 43 34.27 19.43 1.18
CA LEU A 43 34.03 18.55 0.03
C LEU A 43 32.88 17.57 0.30
N VAL A 44 32.86 16.94 1.49
CA VAL A 44 31.82 15.97 1.86
C VAL A 44 30.45 16.66 1.95
N LEU A 45 30.37 17.83 2.58
CA LEU A 45 29.13 18.60 2.66
C LEU A 45 28.63 19.03 1.28
N LEU A 46 29.54 19.41 0.37
CA LEU A 46 29.20 19.78 -1.00
C LEU A 46 28.67 18.57 -1.79
N LEU A 47 29.28 17.39 -1.64
CA LEU A 47 28.80 16.15 -2.27
C LEU A 47 27.43 15.74 -1.74
N LEU A 48 27.18 15.88 -0.44
CA LEU A 48 25.86 15.62 0.16
C LEU A 48 24.80 16.59 -0.35
N ALA A 49 25.11 17.89 -0.41
CA ALA A 49 24.21 18.90 -0.94
C ALA A 49 23.89 18.67 -2.42
N ALA A 50 24.89 18.30 -3.22
CA ALA A 50 24.69 17.93 -4.62
C ALA A 50 23.81 16.69 -4.77
N GLY A 51 24.01 15.67 -3.93
CA GLY A 51 23.17 14.47 -3.90
C GLY A 51 21.71 14.79 -3.58
N LEU A 52 21.45 15.62 -2.57
CA LEU A 52 20.10 16.07 -2.21
C LEU A 52 19.46 16.91 -3.32
N ALA A 53 20.24 17.78 -3.98
CA ALA A 53 19.75 18.57 -5.11
C ALA A 53 19.36 17.69 -6.31
N VAL A 54 20.16 16.67 -6.62
CA VAL A 54 19.85 15.71 -7.70
C VAL A 54 18.60 14.88 -7.37
N GLN A 55 18.47 14.38 -6.13
CA GLN A 55 17.27 13.66 -5.69
C GLN A 55 16.03 14.57 -5.72
N GLY A 56 16.13 15.79 -5.20
CA GLY A 56 15.06 16.79 -5.25
C GLY A 56 14.64 17.10 -6.69
N TRP A 57 15.59 17.29 -7.59
CA TRP A 57 15.32 17.50 -9.02
C TRP A 57 14.62 16.30 -9.65
N PHE A 58 15.03 15.08 -9.32
CA PHE A 58 14.39 13.87 -9.82
C PHE A 58 12.94 13.73 -9.32
N LEU A 59 12.69 14.00 -8.03
CA LEU A 59 11.34 14.03 -7.46
C LEU A 59 10.47 15.11 -8.12
N LEU A 60 11.02 16.29 -8.38
CA LEU A 60 10.31 17.38 -9.04
C LEU A 60 9.98 17.03 -10.49
N ARG A 61 10.92 16.40 -11.21
CA ARG A 61 10.73 15.89 -12.57
C ARG A 61 9.66 14.79 -12.60
N LEU A 62 9.64 13.91 -11.59
CA LEU A 62 8.61 12.88 -11.46
C LEU A 62 7.24 13.51 -11.18
N HIS A 63 7.18 14.52 -10.31
CA HIS A 63 5.95 15.23 -10.00
C HIS A 63 5.39 15.97 -11.22
N TRP A 64 6.26 16.61 -12.01
CA TRP A 64 5.87 17.26 -13.27
C TRP A 64 5.33 16.25 -14.29
N ARG A 65 6.01 15.10 -14.44
CA ARG A 65 5.56 13.98 -15.30
C ARG A 65 4.21 13.42 -14.85
N LEU A 66 3.98 13.27 -13.54
CA LEU A 66 2.67 12.86 -13.02
C LEU A 66 1.62 13.94 -13.30
N GLY A 67 1.95 15.21 -13.14
CA GLY A 67 1.07 16.34 -13.43
C GLY A 67 0.57 16.37 -14.87
N GLU A 68 1.47 16.15 -15.85
CA GLU A 68 1.11 16.06 -17.27
C GLU A 68 0.19 14.87 -17.62
N MET A 69 0.21 13.79 -16.82
CA MET A 69 -0.70 12.64 -17.02
C MET A 69 -2.03 12.79 -16.28
N VAL A 70 -2.03 13.50 -15.14
CA VAL A 70 -3.21 13.70 -14.30
C VAL A 70 -4.06 14.88 -14.77
N THR A 71 -3.46 15.91 -15.37
CA THR A 71 -4.18 17.09 -15.88
C THR A 71 -5.18 16.76 -17.00
N PRO A 72 -4.87 15.90 -18.00
CA PRO A 72 -5.86 15.47 -18.99
C PRO A 72 -6.98 14.60 -18.40
N LEU A 73 -6.70 13.85 -17.32
CA LEU A 73 -7.69 13.00 -16.65
C LEU A 73 -8.69 13.84 -15.85
N LEU A 74 -8.22 14.87 -15.14
CA LEU A 74 -9.08 15.76 -14.34
C LEU A 74 -9.90 16.72 -15.21
N ASP A 75 -9.34 17.27 -16.30
CA ASP A 75 -10.08 18.10 -17.24
C ASP A 75 -11.09 17.28 -18.06
N GLY A 76 -10.73 16.05 -18.45
CA GLY A 76 -11.64 15.12 -19.14
C GLY A 76 -12.81 14.67 -18.27
N GLU A 77 -12.59 14.45 -16.97
CA GLU A 77 -13.67 14.19 -16.02
C GLU A 77 -14.57 15.42 -15.83
N ALA A 78 -13.99 16.61 -15.63
CA ALA A 78 -14.77 17.83 -15.39
C ALA A 78 -15.65 18.23 -16.59
N GLU A 79 -15.18 18.05 -17.82
CA GLU A 79 -15.98 18.25 -19.04
C GLU A 79 -17.05 17.16 -19.22
N SER A 80 -16.73 15.90 -18.89
CA SER A 80 -17.67 14.78 -18.92
C SER A 80 -18.85 14.97 -17.94
N TRP A 81 -18.59 15.46 -16.73
CA TRP A 81 -19.63 15.74 -15.73
C TRP A 81 -20.58 16.87 -16.16
N LYS A 82 -20.07 17.90 -16.87
CA LYS A 82 -20.92 19.00 -17.40
C LYS A 82 -21.83 18.52 -18.53
N GLN A 83 -21.32 17.64 -19.40
CA GLN A 83 -22.10 17.05 -20.49
C GLN A 83 -23.21 16.12 -19.99
N LEU A 84 -23.00 15.45 -18.85
CA LEU A 84 -23.99 14.56 -18.22
C LEU A 84 -25.11 15.31 -17.50
N THR A 85 -24.90 16.55 -17.07
CA THR A 85 -25.92 17.33 -16.33
C THR A 85 -26.81 18.20 -17.21
N GLU A 86 -26.43 18.48 -18.46
CA GLU A 86 -27.16 19.39 -19.37
C GLU A 86 -28.06 18.65 -20.39
N GLY A 87 -28.00 17.32 -20.44
CA GLY A 87 -28.64 16.49 -21.45
C GLY A 87 -29.86 15.68 -21.00
N GLU A 88 -30.73 16.22 -20.13
CA GLU A 88 -32.02 15.56 -19.81
C GLU A 88 -33.18 16.33 -20.45
N GLY A 89 -33.37 16.06 -21.75
CA GLY A 89 -34.50 16.52 -22.55
C GLY A 89 -34.96 15.41 -23.49
N THR A 90 -35.94 14.64 -23.04
CA THR A 90 -36.89 13.81 -23.82
C THR A 90 -36.40 13.29 -25.17
N HIS A 91 -36.01 12.01 -25.26
CA HIS A 91 -36.39 11.16 -26.39
C HIS A 91 -36.10 9.68 -26.11
N THR A 92 -37.13 8.88 -26.33
CA THR A 92 -37.17 7.42 -26.26
C THR A 92 -36.09 6.80 -27.15
N ASP A 93 -35.09 6.15 -26.58
CA ASP A 93 -34.40 5.08 -27.29
C ASP A 93 -33.78 4.04 -26.34
N GLN A 94 -33.92 2.78 -26.71
CA GLN A 94 -33.56 1.62 -25.91
C GLN A 94 -32.03 1.40 -25.98
N THR A 95 -31.29 2.00 -25.07
CA THR A 95 -29.89 1.61 -24.81
C THR A 95 -29.77 1.19 -23.34
N PRO A 96 -29.28 -0.01 -23.01
CA PRO A 96 -29.10 -0.44 -21.63
C PRO A 96 -27.86 0.25 -21.03
N LEU A 97 -27.96 1.55 -20.76
CA LEU A 97 -26.91 2.29 -20.06
C LEU A 97 -26.97 1.96 -18.56
N SER A 98 -25.95 1.21 -18.15
CA SER A 98 -25.32 1.05 -16.83
C SER A 98 -26.20 0.98 -15.56
N PRO A 99 -26.30 -0.22 -14.94
CA PRO A 99 -26.81 -0.34 -13.57
C PRO A 99 -25.97 -1.24 -12.63
N SER A 100 -25.51 -0.74 -11.46
CA SER A 100 -25.39 -1.51 -10.18
C SER A 100 -24.83 -0.65 -9.03
N PRO A 101 -25.12 -0.94 -7.73
CA PRO A 101 -24.65 -2.18 -7.05
C PRO A 101 -25.66 -2.90 -6.14
N GLY A 102 -25.78 -4.23 -6.28
CA GLY A 102 -26.40 -5.13 -5.29
C GLY A 102 -25.75 -5.01 -3.92
N ALA A 103 -26.53 -4.57 -2.92
CA ALA A 103 -26.04 -4.04 -1.66
C ALA A 103 -26.56 -4.86 -0.47
N ASN A 104 -25.82 -5.92 -0.15
CA ASN A 104 -25.64 -6.57 1.16
C ASN A 104 -25.51 -8.07 0.94
N SER A 105 -24.39 -8.70 1.33
CA SER A 105 -24.29 -10.15 1.25
C SER A 105 -24.76 -10.83 2.52
N SER A 106 -25.48 -11.95 2.39
CA SER A 106 -25.75 -12.85 3.53
C SER A 106 -24.94 -14.12 3.38
N LEU A 107 -24.16 -14.45 4.41
CA LEU A 107 -23.39 -15.68 4.49
C LEU A 107 -24.36 -16.84 4.73
N THR A 108 -24.35 -17.85 3.87
CA THR A 108 -25.26 -19.00 4.01
C THR A 108 -24.71 -20.03 4.97
N GLY A 109 -23.40 -20.03 5.25
CA GLY A 109 -22.75 -20.98 6.14
C GLY A 109 -22.75 -22.44 5.65
N SER A 110 -23.30 -22.71 4.46
CA SER A 110 -23.57 -24.06 3.93
C SER A 110 -22.70 -24.45 2.72
N GLY A 111 -21.64 -23.69 2.42
CA GLY A 111 -20.78 -23.94 1.24
C GLY A 111 -21.41 -23.52 -0.10
N GLY A 112 -22.55 -22.84 -0.06
CA GLY A 112 -23.18 -22.20 -1.21
C GLY A 112 -22.43 -20.95 -1.70
N PRO A 113 -22.94 -20.28 -2.74
CA PRO A 113 -22.44 -18.96 -3.13
C PRO A 113 -22.84 -17.90 -2.09
N LEU A 114 -22.16 -16.75 -2.13
CA LEU A 114 -22.61 -15.57 -1.38
C LEU A 114 -23.97 -15.13 -1.92
N LEU A 115 -24.91 -14.84 -1.02
CA LEU A 115 -26.17 -14.21 -1.36
C LEU A 115 -26.02 -12.70 -1.36
N TRP A 116 -26.93 -11.99 -2.05
CA TRP A 116 -26.91 -10.53 -2.23
C TRP A 116 -28.33 -9.95 -2.13
N GLU A 117 -28.44 -8.78 -1.52
CA GLU A 117 -29.63 -7.93 -1.53
C GLU A 117 -29.78 -7.23 -2.88
N THR A 118 -31.03 -7.04 -3.32
CA THR A 118 -31.38 -6.68 -4.70
C THR A 118 -32.33 -5.48 -4.81
N LYS A 119 -32.92 -5.03 -3.70
CA LYS A 119 -33.97 -3.99 -3.68
C LYS A 119 -33.67 -2.84 -2.74
N LEU A 120 -32.97 -3.08 -1.63
CA LEU A 120 -32.76 -2.08 -0.59
C LEU A 120 -31.43 -1.32 -0.75
N GLY A 121 -31.43 -0.05 -0.35
CA GLY A 121 -30.22 0.76 -0.31
C GLY A 121 -29.69 1.08 -1.71
N LEU A 122 -28.44 0.71 -1.97
CA LEU A 122 -27.83 0.89 -3.29
C LEU A 122 -28.23 -0.23 -4.27
N ALA A 123 -28.85 -1.31 -3.79
CA ALA A 123 -29.21 -2.48 -4.59
C ALA A 123 -30.30 -2.20 -5.62
N PHE A 124 -30.08 -2.67 -6.85
CA PHE A 124 -31.11 -2.70 -7.87
C PHE A 124 -30.83 -3.74 -8.94
N LEU A 125 -31.89 -4.15 -9.64
CA LEU A 125 -31.83 -5.04 -10.79
C LEU A 125 -32.53 -4.38 -11.98
N ARG A 126 -31.87 -4.39 -13.14
CA ARG A 126 -32.44 -3.92 -14.41
C ARG A 126 -31.92 -4.80 -15.54
N GLY A 127 -32.82 -5.44 -16.28
CA GLY A 127 -32.44 -6.36 -17.37
C GLY A 127 -31.71 -7.63 -16.90
N LEU A 128 -31.74 -7.92 -15.60
CA LEU A 128 -31.19 -9.10 -14.95
C LEU A 128 -32.19 -9.60 -13.91
N SER A 129 -32.19 -10.90 -13.65
CA SER A 129 -32.93 -11.50 -12.53
C SER A 129 -31.97 -12.01 -11.47
N TYR A 130 -32.47 -12.31 -10.28
CA TYR A 130 -31.66 -12.84 -9.18
C TYR A 130 -32.30 -14.09 -8.60
N ARG A 131 -31.49 -15.11 -8.31
CA ARG A 131 -31.91 -16.41 -7.76
C ARG A 131 -30.80 -17.01 -6.92
N ASP A 132 -31.03 -17.23 -5.63
CA ASP A 132 -30.13 -18.02 -4.75
C ASP A 132 -28.64 -17.66 -4.83
N GLY A 133 -28.31 -16.36 -4.89
CA GLY A 133 -26.94 -15.84 -4.99
C GLY A 133 -26.45 -15.59 -6.41
N SER A 134 -27.22 -16.02 -7.41
CA SER A 134 -26.93 -15.86 -8.83
C SER A 134 -27.57 -14.61 -9.43
N LEU A 135 -26.79 -13.87 -10.24
CA LEU A 135 -27.37 -13.01 -11.28
C LEU A 135 -27.69 -13.87 -12.50
N VAL A 136 -28.95 -13.84 -12.94
CA VAL A 136 -29.47 -14.60 -14.07
C VAL A 136 -29.59 -13.68 -15.28
N ILE A 137 -28.94 -14.06 -16.38
CA ILE A 137 -28.84 -13.27 -17.60
C ILE A 137 -30.15 -13.37 -18.40
N ALA A 138 -30.75 -12.22 -18.71
CA ALA A 138 -31.99 -12.18 -19.50
C ALA A 138 -31.74 -12.15 -21.01
N GLN A 139 -30.65 -11.51 -21.44
CA GLN A 139 -30.30 -11.31 -22.84
C GLN A 139 -28.86 -11.80 -23.10
N ALA A 140 -28.64 -12.55 -24.17
CA ALA A 140 -27.30 -13.00 -24.52
C ALA A 140 -26.42 -11.81 -24.93
N GLY A 141 -25.16 -11.79 -24.48
CA GLY A 141 -24.24 -10.69 -24.77
C GLY A 141 -22.92 -10.76 -24.05
N TYR A 142 -22.11 -9.72 -24.23
CA TYR A 142 -20.92 -9.49 -23.43
C TYR A 142 -21.29 -8.66 -22.20
N TYR A 143 -20.85 -9.11 -21.04
CA TYR A 143 -21.11 -8.46 -19.77
C TYR A 143 -19.81 -8.16 -19.06
N TYR A 144 -19.63 -6.92 -18.62
CA TYR A 144 -18.65 -6.62 -17.59
C TYR A 144 -19.22 -7.04 -16.24
N ILE A 145 -18.67 -8.10 -15.67
CA ILE A 145 -19.03 -8.61 -14.34
C ILE A 145 -17.97 -8.17 -13.34
N TYR A 146 -18.38 -7.80 -12.14
CA TYR A 146 -17.44 -7.37 -11.09
C TYR A 146 -17.94 -7.69 -9.69
N SER A 147 -16.99 -7.89 -8.78
CA SER A 147 -17.26 -8.15 -7.38
C SER A 147 -16.18 -7.51 -6.51
N LYS A 148 -16.59 -6.93 -5.39
CA LYS A 148 -15.70 -6.58 -4.28
C LYS A 148 -16.13 -7.34 -3.04
N VAL A 149 -15.16 -7.89 -2.31
CA VAL A 149 -15.38 -8.49 -1.00
C VAL A 149 -14.43 -7.86 0.00
N GLN A 150 -14.98 -7.39 1.12
CA GLN A 150 -14.21 -6.97 2.28
C GLN A 150 -13.89 -8.17 3.15
N LEU A 151 -12.58 -8.39 3.36
CA LEU A 151 -12.04 -9.43 4.20
C LEU A 151 -11.50 -8.83 5.50
N GLY A 152 -11.53 -9.63 6.56
CA GLY A 152 -10.87 -9.30 7.82
C GLY A 152 -10.96 -10.40 8.87
N GLY A 153 -10.07 -10.35 9.84
CA GLY A 153 -9.89 -11.39 10.84
C GLY A 153 -9.19 -10.91 12.09
N VAL A 154 -9.37 -11.64 13.18
CA VAL A 154 -8.51 -11.53 14.37
C VAL A 154 -7.64 -12.78 14.41
N GLY A 155 -6.33 -12.58 14.28
CA GLY A 155 -5.39 -13.68 14.10
C GLY A 155 -5.61 -14.43 12.77
N CYS A 156 -4.97 -15.59 12.67
CA CYS A 156 -5.05 -16.49 11.54
C CYS A 156 -5.63 -17.82 12.02
N PRO A 157 -6.79 -18.27 11.50
CA PRO A 157 -7.32 -19.59 11.80
C PRO A 157 -6.27 -20.68 11.57
N GLN A 158 -6.28 -21.73 12.39
CA GLN A 158 -5.30 -22.85 12.31
C GLN A 158 -5.31 -23.59 10.95
N GLY A 159 -6.33 -23.37 10.11
CA GLY A 159 -6.36 -23.85 8.72
C GLY A 159 -5.67 -22.92 7.70
N LEU A 160 -5.56 -21.62 8.01
CA LEU A 160 -4.83 -20.62 7.20
C LEU A 160 -3.36 -20.51 7.61
N THR A 161 -2.98 -21.03 8.78
CA THR A 161 -1.57 -21.12 9.21
C THR A 161 -0.73 -22.06 8.35
N GLY A 162 -1.36 -22.92 7.53
CA GLY A 162 -0.71 -23.69 6.47
C GLY A 162 -0.47 -22.94 5.16
N GLY A 163 -0.85 -21.65 5.06
CA GLY A 163 -0.65 -20.84 3.86
C GLY A 163 -1.70 -21.03 2.76
N LEU A 164 -2.84 -21.66 3.06
CA LEU A 164 -3.95 -21.76 2.11
C LEU A 164 -4.49 -20.36 1.80
N PRO A 165 -4.48 -19.92 0.52
CA PRO A 165 -4.97 -18.60 0.17
C PRO A 165 -6.49 -18.55 0.26
N ILE A 166 -7.02 -17.40 0.66
CA ILE A 166 -8.43 -17.07 0.50
C ILE A 166 -8.69 -16.87 -0.99
N THR A 167 -9.61 -17.65 -1.53
CA THR A 167 -10.08 -17.50 -2.90
C THR A 167 -11.35 -16.65 -2.91
N HIS A 168 -11.33 -15.59 -3.70
CA HIS A 168 -12.52 -14.83 -4.11
C HIS A 168 -12.68 -15.07 -5.60
N GLY A 169 -13.84 -15.54 -6.06
CA GLY A 169 -14.04 -15.79 -7.47
C GLY A 169 -15.47 -15.60 -7.94
N LEU A 170 -15.61 -15.27 -9.23
CA LEU A 170 -16.85 -15.26 -9.98
C LEU A 170 -16.92 -16.52 -10.84
N TYR A 171 -18.05 -17.20 -10.79
CA TYR A 171 -18.27 -18.49 -11.45
C TYR A 171 -19.54 -18.45 -12.27
N LYS A 172 -19.56 -19.20 -13.37
CA LYS A 172 -20.72 -19.36 -14.25
C LYS A 172 -21.42 -20.68 -13.98
N ARG A 173 -22.75 -20.68 -13.88
CA ARG A 173 -23.58 -21.88 -13.99
C ARG A 173 -24.31 -21.85 -15.32
N THR A 174 -24.30 -22.96 -16.02
CA THR A 174 -24.91 -23.09 -17.34
C THR A 174 -25.48 -24.49 -17.49
N PRO A 175 -26.66 -24.67 -18.10
CA PRO A 175 -27.19 -26.01 -18.37
C PRO A 175 -26.31 -26.80 -19.34
N ARG A 176 -25.36 -26.14 -20.02
CA ARG A 176 -24.40 -26.76 -20.95
C ARG A 176 -23.28 -27.52 -20.26
N TYR A 177 -23.07 -27.32 -18.95
CA TYR A 177 -22.00 -27.96 -18.20
C TYR A 177 -22.47 -28.24 -16.77
N PRO A 178 -22.29 -29.47 -16.25
CA PRO A 178 -22.87 -29.87 -14.96
C PRO A 178 -22.21 -29.21 -13.74
N GLU A 179 -21.02 -28.63 -13.90
CA GLU A 179 -20.28 -27.98 -12.81
C GLU A 179 -20.18 -26.46 -13.03
N GLU A 180 -19.78 -25.75 -11.99
CA GLU A 180 -19.49 -24.32 -12.09
C GLU A 180 -18.19 -24.06 -12.83
N LEU A 181 -18.21 -23.11 -13.77
CA LEU A 181 -17.05 -22.71 -14.56
C LEU A 181 -16.41 -21.46 -13.95
N GLU A 182 -15.10 -21.49 -13.68
CA GLU A 182 -14.39 -20.31 -13.18
C GLU A 182 -14.33 -19.23 -14.27
N LEU A 183 -14.72 -18.00 -13.93
CA LEU A 183 -14.59 -16.85 -14.83
C LEU A 183 -13.42 -15.95 -14.42
N LEU A 184 -13.47 -15.45 -13.19
CA LEU A 184 -12.48 -14.52 -12.64
C LEU A 184 -12.16 -14.94 -11.21
N VAL A 185 -10.89 -15.16 -10.90
CA VAL A 185 -10.48 -15.67 -9.58
C VAL A 185 -9.29 -14.88 -9.05
N SER A 186 -9.36 -14.48 -7.79
CA SER A 186 -8.27 -13.87 -7.03
C SER A 186 -7.94 -14.72 -5.81
N ARG A 187 -6.64 -14.89 -5.54
CA ARG A 187 -6.13 -15.60 -4.36
C ARG A 187 -5.36 -14.61 -3.49
N ARG A 188 -5.71 -14.53 -2.21
CA ARG A 188 -5.10 -13.63 -1.23
C ARG A 188 -4.62 -14.41 -0.02
N SER A 189 -3.42 -14.11 0.46
CA SER A 189 -2.84 -14.70 1.68
C SER A 189 -2.68 -13.62 2.75
N PRO A 190 -3.77 -13.20 3.43
CA PRO A 190 -3.68 -12.15 4.45
C PRO A 190 -2.87 -12.61 5.68
N CYS A 191 -2.75 -13.92 5.85
CA CYS A 191 -1.96 -14.58 6.87
C CYS A 191 -0.58 -14.96 6.31
N GLY A 192 0.42 -14.10 6.51
CA GLY A 192 1.84 -14.45 6.30
C GLY A 192 2.42 -15.28 7.45
N ARG A 193 3.75 -15.42 7.52
CA ARG A 193 4.49 -16.04 8.67
C ARG A 193 4.33 -15.30 10.01
N ALA A 194 3.39 -14.36 10.13
CA ALA A 194 3.22 -13.56 11.31
C ALA A 194 2.48 -14.36 12.39
N THR A 195 3.21 -14.76 13.43
CA THR A 195 2.68 -15.32 14.66
C THR A 195 2.12 -14.19 15.54
N GLY A 196 0.80 -14.15 15.73
CA GLY A 196 0.17 -13.23 16.67
C GLY A 196 -1.33 -13.00 16.45
N SER A 197 -2.05 -12.58 17.50
CA SER A 197 -3.47 -12.22 17.49
C SER A 197 -3.74 -10.84 16.86
N ARG A 198 -3.12 -10.54 15.72
CA ARG A 198 -3.26 -9.24 15.07
C ARG A 198 -4.58 -9.16 14.28
N VAL A 199 -5.29 -8.05 14.42
CA VAL A 199 -6.43 -7.72 13.57
C VAL A 199 -5.93 -7.32 12.20
N TRP A 200 -6.53 -7.86 11.15
CA TRP A 200 -6.20 -7.53 9.76
C TRP A 200 -7.46 -7.26 8.95
N TRP A 201 -7.28 -6.47 7.89
CA TRP A 201 -8.30 -6.09 6.92
C TRP A 201 -7.69 -6.10 5.53
N ASP A 202 -8.44 -6.62 4.55
CA ASP A 202 -8.04 -6.62 3.14
C ASP A 202 -9.29 -6.48 2.25
N SER A 203 -9.12 -6.04 1.02
CA SER A 203 -10.22 -5.96 0.04
C SER A 203 -9.81 -6.64 -1.26
N SER A 204 -10.64 -7.58 -1.70
CA SER A 204 -10.46 -8.28 -2.97
C SER A 204 -11.47 -7.75 -3.97
N PHE A 205 -10.98 -7.21 -5.09
CA PHE A 205 -11.78 -6.76 -6.22
C PHE A 205 -11.44 -7.57 -7.46
N LEU A 206 -12.47 -7.90 -8.24
CA LEU A 206 -12.40 -8.60 -9.51
C LEU A 206 -13.34 -7.90 -10.49
N GLY A 207 -12.93 -7.80 -11.76
CA GLY A 207 -13.76 -7.26 -12.82
C GLY A 207 -13.25 -7.71 -14.19
N GLY A 208 -14.16 -8.02 -15.11
CA GLY A 208 -13.79 -8.48 -16.44
C GLY A 208 -14.99 -8.70 -17.35
N VAL A 209 -14.74 -8.70 -18.67
CA VAL A 209 -15.78 -8.93 -19.68
C VAL A 209 -15.86 -10.41 -20.00
N VAL A 210 -17.07 -10.97 -19.98
CA VAL A 210 -17.35 -12.36 -20.33
C VAL A 210 -18.56 -12.44 -21.25
N HIS A 211 -18.61 -13.46 -22.11
CA HIS A 211 -19.80 -13.76 -22.87
C HIS A 211 -20.74 -14.63 -22.04
N LEU A 212 -22.02 -14.24 -21.95
CA LEU A 212 -23.06 -14.96 -21.24
C LEU A 212 -24.31 -15.09 -22.10
N ASP A 213 -24.86 -16.29 -22.13
CA ASP A 213 -26.12 -16.58 -22.82
C ASP A 213 -27.33 -16.32 -21.92
N ALA A 214 -28.50 -16.11 -22.53
CA ALA A 214 -29.75 -15.99 -21.79
C ALA A 214 -30.03 -17.26 -20.96
N GLY A 215 -30.39 -17.07 -19.70
CA GLY A 215 -30.61 -18.13 -18.72
C GLY A 215 -29.34 -18.64 -18.02
N GLU A 216 -28.14 -18.21 -18.44
CA GLU A 216 -26.92 -18.50 -17.67
C GLU A 216 -26.88 -17.64 -16.39
N GLU A 217 -26.14 -18.16 -15.40
CA GLU A 217 -26.06 -17.55 -14.08
C GLU A 217 -24.61 -17.22 -13.71
N VAL A 218 -24.42 -16.12 -12.96
CA VAL A 218 -23.13 -15.75 -12.39
C VAL A 218 -23.24 -15.65 -10.88
N VAL A 219 -22.33 -16.32 -10.16
CA VAL A 219 -22.27 -16.35 -8.70
C VAL A 219 -20.91 -15.91 -8.18
N VAL A 220 -20.86 -15.48 -6.92
CA VAL A 220 -19.62 -15.16 -6.20
C VAL A 220 -19.36 -16.20 -5.12
N ARG A 221 -18.14 -16.73 -5.05
CA ARG A 221 -17.71 -17.65 -3.99
C ARG A 221 -16.52 -17.14 -3.20
N VAL A 222 -16.60 -17.38 -1.89
CA VAL A 222 -15.51 -17.21 -0.93
C VAL A 222 -15.53 -18.41 0.02
N PRO A 223 -14.67 -19.42 -0.15
CA PRO A 223 -14.74 -20.68 0.59
C PRO A 223 -14.70 -20.54 2.12
N ASP A 224 -13.97 -19.55 2.64
CA ASP A 224 -13.99 -19.21 4.06
C ASP A 224 -14.81 -17.93 4.30
N GLU A 225 -16.14 -18.09 4.27
CA GLU A 225 -17.11 -17.03 4.49
C GLU A 225 -16.91 -16.29 5.83
N ARG A 226 -16.30 -16.92 6.83
CA ARG A 226 -16.07 -16.31 8.16
C ARG A 226 -15.13 -15.11 8.11
N LEU A 227 -14.35 -15.01 7.04
CA LEU A 227 -13.42 -13.91 6.81
C LEU A 227 -14.09 -12.72 6.12
N VAL A 228 -15.30 -12.89 5.58
CA VAL A 228 -16.08 -11.82 4.95
C VAL A 228 -16.64 -10.91 6.04
N ARG A 229 -16.37 -9.61 5.92
CA ARG A 229 -16.81 -8.60 6.89
C ARG A 229 -17.93 -7.77 6.31
N LEU A 230 -19.15 -8.20 6.62
CA LEU A 230 -20.39 -7.51 6.26
C LEU A 230 -20.57 -6.23 7.09
N ARG A 231 -21.19 -5.23 6.49
CA ARG A 231 -21.51 -3.96 7.16
C ARG A 231 -22.83 -3.38 6.66
N ASP A 232 -22.79 -2.61 5.59
CA ASP A 232 -23.89 -1.76 5.10
C ASP A 232 -24.04 -1.81 3.57
N GLY A 233 -23.53 -2.87 2.93
CA GLY A 233 -23.56 -3.01 1.47
C GLY A 233 -22.54 -2.17 0.70
N THR A 234 -21.78 -1.28 1.36
CA THR A 234 -20.76 -0.44 0.69
C THR A 234 -19.40 -1.12 0.54
N ARG A 235 -19.14 -2.12 1.39
CA ARG A 235 -17.84 -2.79 1.51
C ARG A 235 -17.70 -4.05 0.67
N SER A 236 -18.81 -4.75 0.47
CA SER A 236 -18.89 -5.94 -0.36
C SER A 236 -20.10 -5.80 -1.28
N TYR A 237 -19.91 -6.02 -2.57
CA TYR A 237 -20.94 -5.88 -3.60
C TYR A 237 -20.61 -6.72 -4.82
N PHE A 238 -21.64 -7.03 -5.60
CA PHE A 238 -21.58 -7.81 -6.84
C PHE A 238 -22.48 -7.14 -7.87
N GLY A 239 -22.02 -7.04 -9.12
CA GLY A 239 -22.79 -6.43 -10.20
C GLY A 239 -22.33 -6.87 -11.58
N ALA A 240 -23.15 -6.53 -12.57
CA ALA A 240 -22.89 -6.79 -13.97
C ALA A 240 -23.63 -5.76 -14.85
N PHE A 241 -23.05 -5.41 -16.00
CA PHE A 241 -23.73 -4.65 -17.03
C PHE A 241 -23.28 -5.13 -18.42
N MET A 242 -24.18 -5.01 -19.40
CA MET A 242 -23.90 -5.38 -20.79
C MET A 242 -23.00 -4.33 -21.45
N VAL A 243 -22.04 -4.76 -22.27
CA VAL A 243 -21.11 -3.92 -23.04
C VAL A 243 -21.31 -4.07 -24.54
#